data_AF-A0A2W4IEJ5-F1
#
_entry.id   AF-A0A2W4IEJ5-F1
#
_cell.length_a   1.000
_cell.length_b   1.000
_cell.length_c   1.000
_cell.angle_alpha   90.00
_cell.angle_beta   90.00
_cell.angle_gamma   90.00
#
_symmetry.space_group_name_H-M   'P 1'
#
loop_
_entity.id
_entity.type
_entity.pdbx_description
1 polymer ?
#
loop_
_entity_poly.entity_id
_entity_poly.type
_entity_poly.pdbx_seq_one_letter_code
_entity_poly.pdbx_strand_id
1 'polypeptide(L)'
;MYGDYKEAWSMVDERMNSAVHENYPEWKKSRDRRHKQGASNVTYVNQNGDRFTRDAEGRVSTFRYRHCDTTYSMTYDDDNNVVSVSSSTGWTWTKMDNGEGWLVRNYFDAWHVKAAEAGDIVVDEMGLRCTTGDAMALGLPVRP
;
A
#
# COMPACT_ATOMS: atom_id res chain seq x y z
N MET A 1 26.56 -49.09 -11.22
CA MET A 1 27.11 -48.59 -9.95
C MET A 1 26.79 -47.10 -9.87
N TYR A 2 26.08 -46.70 -8.81
CA TYR A 2 25.63 -45.35 -8.40
C TYR A 2 24.76 -44.60 -9.43
N GLY A 3 23.51 -44.23 -9.20
CA GLY A 3 22.72 -44.11 -7.98
C GLY A 3 21.77 -42.93 -8.19
N ASP A 4 20.47 -43.22 -8.26
CA ASP A 4 19.36 -42.26 -8.35
C ASP A 4 19.26 -41.35 -7.12
N TYR A 5 18.32 -40.39 -7.22
CA TYR A 5 17.73 -39.56 -6.16
C TYR A 5 18.42 -38.23 -5.85
N LYS A 6 17.94 -37.16 -6.52
CA LYS A 6 17.81 -35.84 -5.88
C LYS A 6 16.33 -35.52 -5.73
N GLU A 7 15.73 -36.15 -4.73
CA GLU A 7 14.45 -35.76 -4.16
C GLU A 7 14.52 -34.37 -3.52
N ALA A 8 13.37 -33.71 -3.53
CA ALA A 8 13.13 -32.35 -3.10
C ALA A 8 13.38 -32.14 -1.59
N TRP A 9 14.37 -31.33 -1.25
CA TRP A 9 14.58 -30.81 0.11
C TRP A 9 13.71 -29.57 0.37
N SER A 10 12.39 -29.70 0.33
CA SER A 10 11.49 -28.62 0.81
C SER A 10 10.41 -29.06 1.80
N MET A 11 10.47 -30.29 2.30
CA MET A 11 9.63 -30.74 3.41
C MET A 11 10.50 -31.24 4.55
N VAL A 12 11.12 -30.32 5.28
CA VAL A 12 11.45 -30.58 6.68
C VAL A 12 11.01 -29.36 7.47
N ASP A 13 9.83 -29.49 8.06
CA ASP A 13 9.32 -28.68 9.17
C ASP A 13 10.17 -29.01 10.40
N GLU A 14 11.45 -28.64 10.33
CA GLU A 14 12.40 -28.77 11.42
C GLU A 14 12.09 -27.62 12.37
N ARG A 15 11.48 -27.96 13.52
CA ARG A 15 11.37 -27.09 14.68
C ARG A 15 12.72 -26.43 14.95
N MET A 16 12.90 -25.21 14.42
CA MET A 16 14.15 -24.47 14.50
C MET A 16 14.47 -24.21 15.97
N ASN A 17 15.64 -24.67 16.38
CA ASN A 17 16.21 -24.59 17.71
C ASN A 17 16.11 -23.16 18.29
N SER A 18 15.46 -22.99 19.44
CA SER A 18 15.26 -21.68 20.11
C SER A 18 16.58 -20.99 20.49
N ALA A 19 17.68 -21.74 20.58
CA ALA A 19 19.01 -21.23 20.92
C ALA A 19 19.64 -20.31 19.84
N VAL A 20 19.11 -20.27 18.61
CA VAL A 20 19.62 -19.38 17.55
C VAL A 20 19.10 -17.93 17.71
N HIS A 21 18.07 -17.70 18.54
CA HIS A 21 17.45 -16.39 18.71
C HIS A 21 18.13 -15.45 19.72
N GLU A 22 18.95 -15.97 20.62
CA GLU A 22 19.59 -15.15 21.68
C GLU A 22 20.74 -14.29 21.16
N ASN A 23 21.46 -14.74 20.12
CA ASN A 23 22.57 -13.99 19.51
C ASN A 23 22.26 -13.40 18.13
N TYR A 24 20.98 -13.28 17.77
CA TYR A 24 20.60 -12.65 16.51
C TYR A 24 20.75 -11.12 16.62
N PRO A 25 21.55 -10.46 15.76
CA PRO A 25 21.74 -9.01 15.81
C PRO A 25 20.42 -8.26 15.66
N GLU A 26 20.18 -7.23 16.48
CA GLU A 26 18.98 -6.37 16.47
C GLU A 26 18.62 -5.86 15.06
N TRP A 27 19.63 -5.52 14.25
CA TRP A 27 19.44 -5.04 12.88
C TRP A 27 18.93 -6.14 11.93
N LYS A 28 19.29 -7.41 12.16
CA LYS A 28 18.70 -8.56 11.43
C LYS A 28 17.29 -8.86 11.92
N LYS A 29 17.05 -8.82 13.24
CA LYS A 29 15.69 -8.95 13.81
C LYS A 29 14.74 -7.88 13.24
N SER A 30 15.23 -6.67 13.00
CA SER A 30 14.47 -5.55 12.40
C SER A 30 14.19 -5.75 10.90
N ARG A 31 15.11 -6.41 10.19
CA ARG A 31 14.95 -6.77 8.78
C ARG A 31 14.00 -7.97 8.59
N ASP A 32 14.10 -8.98 9.45
CA ASP A 32 13.21 -10.15 9.43
C ASP A 32 11.79 -9.80 9.91
N ARG A 33 11.63 -8.87 10.87
CA ARG A 33 10.30 -8.31 11.20
C ARG A 33 9.66 -7.60 10.00
N ARG A 34 10.45 -6.92 9.16
CA ARG A 34 9.98 -6.35 7.89
C ARG A 34 9.67 -7.41 6.82
N HIS A 35 10.29 -8.59 6.92
CA HIS A 35 10.09 -9.73 6.02
C HIS A 35 9.02 -10.72 6.49
N LYS A 36 8.37 -10.50 7.64
CA LYS A 36 7.03 -11.03 7.89
C LYS A 36 6.07 -10.34 6.92
N GLN A 37 6.05 -10.88 5.71
CA GLN A 37 5.03 -10.63 4.72
C GLN A 37 3.68 -10.79 5.41
N GLY A 38 3.02 -9.66 5.66
CA GLY A 38 1.60 -9.65 5.96
C GLY A 38 0.87 -10.42 4.86
N ALA A 39 -0.26 -11.02 5.25
CA ALA A 39 -1.16 -11.84 4.46
C ALA A 39 -0.96 -11.70 2.95
N SER A 40 -0.75 -12.83 2.26
CA SER A 40 -0.59 -12.93 0.81
C SER A 40 -1.34 -11.81 0.08
N ASN A 41 -0.61 -10.81 -0.41
CA ASN A 41 -1.18 -9.69 -1.16
C ASN A 41 -1.69 -10.24 -2.49
N VAL A 42 -2.90 -10.80 -2.49
CA VAL A 42 -3.59 -11.18 -3.71
C VAL A 42 -3.76 -9.89 -4.50
N THR A 43 -3.10 -9.85 -5.65
CA THR A 43 -3.21 -8.73 -6.58
C THR A 43 -4.36 -9.02 -7.51
N TYR A 44 -5.36 -8.15 -7.47
CA TYR A 44 -6.52 -8.18 -8.33
C TYR A 44 -6.29 -7.31 -9.55
N VAL A 45 -6.99 -7.62 -10.63
CA VAL A 45 -7.01 -6.82 -11.86
C VAL A 45 -8.47 -6.47 -12.16
N ASN A 46 -8.78 -5.18 -12.27
CA ASN A 46 -10.13 -4.74 -12.60
C ASN A 46 -10.39 -4.80 -14.13
N GLN A 47 -11.61 -4.47 -14.55
CA GLN A 47 -12.01 -4.48 -15.97
C GLN A 47 -11.18 -3.52 -16.85
N ASN A 48 -10.58 -2.49 -16.24
CA ASN A 48 -9.75 -1.49 -16.92
C ASN A 48 -8.27 -1.92 -17.02
N GLY A 49 -7.92 -3.07 -16.42
CA GLY A 49 -6.56 -3.58 -16.34
C GLY A 49 -5.71 -2.91 -15.25
N ASP A 50 -6.32 -2.13 -14.36
CA ASP A 50 -5.64 -1.59 -13.19
C ASP A 50 -5.45 -2.70 -12.16
N ARG A 51 -4.38 -2.58 -11.38
CA ARG A 51 -4.02 -3.56 -10.36
C ARG A 51 -4.26 -2.99 -8.98
N PHE A 52 -4.79 -3.80 -8.08
CA PHE A 52 -4.96 -3.39 -6.68
C PHE A 52 -4.76 -4.57 -5.74
N THR A 53 -4.38 -4.28 -4.50
CA THR A 53 -4.30 -5.27 -3.42
C THR A 53 -5.25 -4.88 -2.31
N ARG A 54 -5.71 -5.87 -1.56
CA ARG A 54 -6.50 -5.64 -0.35
C ARG A 54 -5.73 -6.01 0.90
N ASP A 55 -5.99 -5.30 1.99
CA ASP A 55 -5.49 -5.68 3.31
C ASP A 55 -6.33 -6.82 3.93
N ALA A 56 -6.01 -7.19 5.18
CA ALA A 56 -6.70 -8.24 5.92
C ALA A 56 -8.18 -7.91 6.22
N GLU A 57 -8.55 -6.62 6.19
CA GLU A 57 -9.91 -6.14 6.42
C GLU A 57 -10.69 -6.01 5.10
N GLY A 58 -10.08 -6.36 3.97
CA GLY A 58 -10.68 -6.32 2.65
C GLY A 58 -10.66 -4.94 1.98
N ARG A 59 -9.97 -3.96 2.59
CA ARG A 59 -9.83 -2.59 2.07
C ARG A 59 -8.72 -2.53 1.04
N VAL A 60 -8.83 -1.64 0.06
CA VAL A 60 -7.77 -1.49 -0.96
C VAL A 60 -6.54 -0.84 -0.32
N SER A 61 -5.47 -1.60 -0.16
CA SER A 61 -4.22 -1.13 0.44
C SER A 61 -3.28 -0.49 -0.57
N THR A 62 -3.28 -1.01 -1.81
CA THR A 62 -2.51 -0.44 -2.92
C THR A 62 -3.31 -0.42 -4.20
N PHE A 63 -3.06 0.57 -5.05
CA PHE A 63 -3.70 0.72 -6.35
C PHE A 63 -2.69 1.20 -7.40
N ARG A 64 -2.67 0.59 -8.58
CA ARG A 64 -1.83 0.98 -9.71
C ARG A 64 -2.69 1.10 -10.95
N TYR A 65 -2.82 2.33 -11.44
CA TYR A 65 -3.49 2.59 -12.70
C TYR A 65 -2.66 2.05 -13.86
N ARG A 66 -3.32 1.41 -14.83
CA ARG A 66 -2.67 0.87 -16.02
C ARG A 66 -1.99 1.95 -16.86
N HIS A 67 -2.57 3.16 -16.89
CA HIS A 67 -2.15 4.22 -17.81
C HIS A 67 -0.98 5.07 -17.31
N CYS A 68 -0.81 5.23 -15.98
CA CYS A 68 0.22 6.13 -15.42
C CYS A 68 1.33 5.39 -14.65
N ASP A 69 1.32 4.06 -14.65
CA ASP A 69 2.25 3.13 -13.99
C ASP A 69 2.60 3.41 -12.51
N THR A 70 1.93 4.38 -11.92
CA THR A 70 2.18 4.88 -10.57
C THR A 70 1.39 4.04 -9.60
N THR A 71 2.07 3.56 -8.56
CA THR A 71 1.43 2.83 -7.48
C THR A 71 1.12 3.79 -6.33
N TYR A 72 -0.12 3.74 -5.87
CA TYR A 72 -0.64 4.47 -4.73
C TYR A 72 -0.79 3.49 -3.57
N SER A 73 -0.39 3.91 -2.38
CA SER A 73 -0.56 3.16 -1.13
C SER A 73 -1.37 3.99 -0.15
N MET A 74 -2.28 3.35 0.56
CA MET A 74 -3.29 4.02 1.38
C MET A 74 -3.13 3.62 2.84
N THR A 75 -3.41 4.57 3.73
CA THR A 75 -3.52 4.35 5.17
C THR A 75 -4.87 4.85 5.64
N TYR A 76 -5.49 4.07 6.53
CA TYR A 76 -6.83 4.27 7.03
C TYR A 76 -6.80 4.55 8.54
N ASP A 77 -7.78 5.31 9.02
CA ASP A 77 -8.11 5.38 10.44
C ASP A 77 -8.98 4.20 10.90
N ASP A 78 -9.32 4.18 12.19
CA ASP A 78 -10.16 3.16 12.81
C ASP A 78 -11.61 3.17 12.27
N ASP A 79 -12.05 4.31 11.75
CA ASP A 79 -13.37 4.50 11.13
C ASP A 79 -13.38 4.17 9.62
N ASN A 80 -12.28 3.60 9.11
CA ASN A 80 -12.11 3.21 7.72
C ASN A 80 -12.10 4.39 6.72
N ASN A 81 -11.74 5.59 7.17
CA ASN A 81 -11.49 6.73 6.30
C ASN A 81 -10.02 6.77 5.91
N VAL A 82 -9.74 7.18 4.66
CA VAL A 82 -8.37 7.40 4.21
C VAL A 82 -7.82 8.63 4.95
N VAL A 83 -6.68 8.46 5.62
CA VAL A 83 -5.95 9.56 6.29
C VAL A 83 -4.66 9.93 5.57
N SER A 84 -4.11 9.01 4.77
CA SER A 84 -2.92 9.27 3.99
C SER A 84 -2.88 8.44 2.71
N VAL A 85 -2.38 9.06 1.64
CA VAL A 85 -2.04 8.40 0.38
C VAL A 85 -0.59 8.72 0.05
N SER A 86 0.16 7.75 -0.46
CA SER A 86 1.51 7.95 -0.97
C SER A 86 1.65 7.34 -2.36
N SER A 87 2.29 8.06 -3.29
CA SER A 87 2.61 7.54 -4.61
C SER A 87 4.05 7.02 -4.69
N SER A 88 4.30 6.07 -5.58
CA SER A 88 5.65 5.63 -5.95
C SER A 88 6.48 6.71 -6.63
N THR A 89 5.86 7.84 -7.02
CA THR A 89 6.52 9.03 -7.58
C THR A 89 6.92 10.05 -6.52
N GLY A 90 6.69 9.76 -5.23
CA GLY A 90 7.13 10.60 -4.11
C GLY A 90 6.14 11.68 -3.68
N TRP A 91 4.91 11.65 -4.19
CA TRP A 91 3.82 12.50 -3.71
C TRP A 91 3.13 11.87 -2.51
N THR A 92 2.70 12.73 -1.60
CA THR A 92 1.93 12.35 -0.41
C THR A 92 0.73 13.26 -0.25
N TRP A 93 -0.40 12.68 0.10
CA TRP A 93 -1.62 13.37 0.48
C TRP A 93 -1.88 13.00 1.92
N THR A 94 -1.93 13.99 2.81
CA THR A 94 -2.20 13.77 4.23
C THR A 94 -3.43 14.57 4.63
N LYS A 95 -4.40 13.90 5.25
CA LYS A 95 -5.59 14.55 5.79
C LYS A 95 -5.17 15.44 6.96
N MET A 96 -5.66 16.67 6.97
CA MET A 96 -5.37 17.62 8.05
C MET A 96 -6.24 17.31 9.27
N ASP A 97 -5.67 17.31 10.47
CA ASP A 97 -6.35 16.92 11.73
C ASP A 97 -7.58 17.77 12.07
N ASN A 98 -7.63 19.00 11.56
CA ASN A 98 -8.74 19.93 11.76
C ASN A 98 -9.89 19.74 10.76
N GLY A 99 -9.80 18.74 9.86
CA GLY A 99 -10.80 18.51 8.82
C GLY A 99 -10.81 19.58 7.72
N GLU A 100 -9.81 20.46 7.65
CA GLU A 100 -9.76 21.54 6.65
C GLU A 100 -9.37 21.05 5.24
N GLY A 101 -9.16 19.75 5.06
CA GLY A 101 -8.90 19.12 3.77
C GLY A 101 -7.58 18.37 3.74
N TRP A 102 -6.82 18.52 2.65
CA TRP A 102 -5.66 17.70 2.33
C TRP A 102 -4.41 18.53 2.11
N LEU A 103 -3.32 18.15 2.76
CA LEU A 103 -1.98 18.62 2.42
C LEU A 103 -1.40 17.69 1.35
N VAL A 104 -1.16 18.23 0.16
CA VAL A 104 -0.50 17.52 -0.93
C VAL A 104 0.93 18.02 -1.03
N ARG A 105 1.90 17.11 -1.02
CA ARG A 105 3.32 17.50 -1.06
C ARG A 105 4.22 16.43 -1.65
N ASN A 106 5.35 16.88 -2.17
CA ASN A 106 6.53 16.07 -2.42
C ASN A 106 7.77 16.80 -1.85
N TYR A 107 8.96 16.47 -2.33
CA TYR A 107 10.19 17.12 -1.89
C TYR A 107 10.34 18.58 -2.36
N PHE A 108 9.71 18.95 -3.47
CA PHE A 108 9.90 20.23 -4.16
C PHE A 108 8.72 21.19 -4.01
N ASP A 109 7.53 20.66 -3.73
CA ASP A 109 6.27 21.40 -3.80
C ASP A 109 5.29 20.91 -2.72
N ALA A 110 4.42 21.83 -2.29
CA ALA A 110 3.36 21.55 -1.35
C ALA A 110 2.22 22.54 -1.52
N TRP A 111 0.98 22.05 -1.50
CA TRP A 111 -0.22 22.89 -1.46
C TRP A 111 -1.28 22.27 -0.57
N HIS A 112 -2.19 23.13 -0.10
CA HIS A 112 -3.36 22.74 0.66
C HIS A 112 -4.58 22.76 -0.25
N VAL A 113 -5.34 21.67 -0.22
CA VAL A 113 -6.63 21.56 -0.91
C VAL A 113 -7.72 21.56 0.15
N LYS A 114 -8.64 22.50 0.03
CA LYS A 114 -9.69 22.67 1.05
C LYS A 114 -10.70 21.54 0.97
N ALA A 115 -11.29 21.17 2.11
CA ALA A 115 -12.36 20.18 2.15
C ALA A 115 -13.55 20.54 1.24
N ALA A 116 -13.84 21.84 1.04
CA ALA A 116 -14.88 22.29 0.12
C ALA A 116 -14.58 22.01 -1.36
N GLU A 117 -13.31 21.81 -1.72
CA GLU A 117 -12.87 21.62 -3.11
C GLU A 117 -12.81 20.14 -3.50
N ALA A 118 -12.38 19.26 -2.59
CA ALA A 118 -12.16 17.83 -2.88
C ALA A 118 -12.83 16.86 -1.89
N GLY A 119 -13.39 17.35 -0.78
CA GLY A 119 -13.93 16.50 0.28
C GLY A 119 -12.90 15.50 0.79
N ASP A 120 -13.29 14.22 0.82
CA ASP A 120 -12.48 13.10 1.27
C ASP A 120 -12.04 12.22 0.10
N ILE A 121 -10.87 11.59 0.24
CA ILE A 121 -10.41 10.55 -0.68
C ILE A 121 -11.10 9.23 -0.34
N VAL A 122 -11.78 8.66 -1.33
CA VAL A 122 -12.40 7.32 -1.28
C VAL A 122 -11.69 6.42 -2.26
N VAL A 123 -11.49 5.16 -1.85
CA VAL A 123 -10.80 4.17 -2.67
C VAL A 123 -11.64 2.90 -2.78
N ASP A 124 -11.79 2.44 -4.02
CA ASP A 124 -12.38 1.15 -4.34
C ASP A 124 -11.61 0.45 -5.48
N GLU A 125 -12.18 -0.62 -6.01
CA GLU A 125 -11.61 -1.37 -7.15
C GLU A 125 -11.54 -0.54 -8.45
N MET A 126 -12.26 0.57 -8.50
CA MET A 126 -12.28 1.54 -9.60
C MET A 126 -11.32 2.71 -9.34
N GLY A 127 -10.53 2.68 -8.26
CA GLY A 127 -9.44 3.59 -8.01
C GLY A 127 -9.74 4.66 -6.97
N LEU A 128 -8.89 5.68 -6.95
CA LEU A 128 -8.95 6.80 -6.03
C LEU A 128 -9.89 7.86 -6.58
N ARG A 129 -10.84 8.30 -5.76
CA ARG A 129 -11.87 9.28 -6.09
C ARG A 129 -12.05 10.25 -4.93
N CYS A 130 -12.63 11.41 -5.22
CA CYS A 130 -13.01 12.40 -4.21
C CYS A 130 -14.50 12.27 -3.91
N THR A 131 -14.92 12.48 -2.65
CA THR A 131 -16.36 12.53 -2.32
C THR A 131 -17.04 13.78 -2.88
N THR A 132 -16.28 14.86 -3.03
CA THR A 132 -16.76 16.14 -3.54
C THR A 132 -15.76 16.68 -4.57
N GLY A 133 -16.25 17.41 -5.57
CA GLY A 133 -15.39 18.10 -6.54
C GLY A 133 -14.60 17.15 -7.45
N ASP A 134 -13.48 17.67 -7.98
CA ASP A 134 -12.66 16.99 -8.98
C ASP A 134 -11.36 16.46 -8.35
N ALA A 135 -11.01 15.22 -8.64
CA ALA A 135 -9.75 14.59 -8.22
C ALA A 135 -8.52 15.34 -8.78
N MET A 136 -8.70 16.14 -9.84
CA MET A 136 -7.69 17.07 -10.34
C MET A 136 -7.23 18.09 -9.29
N ALA A 137 -8.10 18.52 -8.36
CA ALA A 137 -7.72 19.47 -7.31
C ALA A 137 -6.64 18.90 -6.39
N LEU A 138 -6.69 17.58 -6.16
CA LEU A 138 -5.66 16.85 -5.43
C LEU A 138 -4.47 16.45 -6.31
N GLY A 139 -4.50 16.69 -7.63
CA GLY A 139 -3.48 16.17 -8.55
C GLY A 139 -3.45 14.65 -8.61
N LEU A 140 -4.57 13.99 -8.25
CA LEU A 140 -4.73 12.55 -8.41
C LEU A 140 -5.01 12.22 -9.89
N PRO A 141 -4.62 11.03 -10.36
CA PRO A 141 -4.84 10.63 -11.73
C PRO A 141 -6.34 10.52 -12.01
N VAL A 142 -6.81 11.30 -12.98
CA VAL A 142 -8.16 11.17 -13.51
C VAL A 142 -8.13 10.18 -14.66
N ARG A 143 -9.06 9.22 -14.62
CA ARG A 143 -9.27 8.32 -15.76
C ARG A 143 -9.73 9.16 -16.96
N PRO A 144 -9.14 8.98 -18.15
CA PRO A 144 -9.61 9.62 -19.37
C PRO A 144 -11.00 9.13 -19.78
#